data_AF-C7ZGH5-F1
#
_entry.id   AF-C7ZGH5-F1
#
_cell.length_a   1.000
_cell.length_b   1.000
_cell.length_c   1.000
_cell.angle_alpha   90.00
_cell.angle_beta   90.00
_cell.angle_gamma   90.00
#
_symmetry.space_group_name_H-M   'P 1'
#
loop_
_entity.id
_entity.type
_entity.pdbx_description
1 polymer ?
#
loop_
_entity_poly.entity_id
_entity_poly.type
_entity_poly.pdbx_seq_one_letter_code
_entity_poly.pdbx_strand_id
1 'polypeptide(L)'
;MAPIQFGILSFAYQVVDSAGPADLLCSASKGALQTIREYVPIDDEVIARAPEFVFHHISPTLDPVDLGTLGMKIVPTTTVDECPELDILLVAGPHLGSFNLSPKHADLIRRHVAAGKLVFTTCTGASVVASTGVLDGRRATVNNIEYEYSRKLWPKVNWTNEKKWIIDGNIWTGSGAVAAMDMVAHWLKENHGMDVLIQAAATLDYEPRDDDGLFTVFPQRFNSRGDKISTHVFRYH
;
A
#
# COMPACT_ATOMS: atom_id res chain seq x y z
N MET A 1 -6.41 -19.73 -6.96
CA MET A 1 -5.77 -18.64 -7.72
C MET A 1 -4.30 -18.66 -7.38
N ALA A 2 -3.42 -18.29 -8.32
CA ALA A 2 -1.99 -18.16 -8.03
C ALA A 2 -1.77 -17.01 -7.02
N PRO A 3 -0.74 -17.09 -6.14
CA PRO A 3 -0.40 -16.00 -5.25
C PRO A 3 0.04 -14.75 -6.02
N ILE A 4 -0.41 -13.59 -5.56
CA ILE A 4 -0.04 -12.27 -6.08
C ILE A 4 1.42 -11.99 -5.71
N GLN A 5 2.26 -11.73 -6.71
CA GLN A 5 3.65 -11.35 -6.52
C GLN A 5 3.72 -9.85 -6.16
N PHE A 6 3.96 -9.54 -4.89
CA PHE A 6 3.96 -8.18 -4.36
C PHE A 6 5.40 -7.70 -4.08
N GLY A 7 5.90 -6.78 -4.90
CA GLY A 7 7.24 -6.21 -4.73
C GLY A 7 7.23 -4.93 -3.92
N ILE A 8 8.25 -4.74 -3.08
CA ILE A 8 8.53 -3.52 -2.32
C ILE A 8 9.96 -3.11 -2.62
N LEU A 9 10.18 -1.90 -3.13
CA LEU A 9 11.53 -1.42 -3.35
C LEU A 9 12.21 -1.07 -2.01
N SER A 10 13.35 -1.70 -1.75
CA SER A 10 14.14 -1.50 -0.54
C SER A 10 15.18 -0.40 -0.73
N PHE A 11 15.00 0.68 0.01
CA PHE A 11 15.93 1.80 0.19
C PHE A 11 15.55 2.54 1.49
N ALA A 12 16.15 3.69 1.77
CA ALA A 12 15.91 4.48 2.99
C ALA A 12 14.52 5.16 3.06
N TYR A 13 13.45 4.35 3.03
CA TYR A 13 12.07 4.79 3.17
C TYR A 13 11.60 4.82 4.63
N GLN A 14 10.53 5.55 4.92
CA GLN A 14 9.86 5.51 6.23
C GLN A 14 9.20 4.14 6.46
N VAL A 15 9.48 3.43 7.57
CA VAL A 15 9.06 2.01 7.72
C VAL A 15 7.55 1.78 7.48
N VAL A 16 6.69 2.60 8.09
CA VAL A 16 5.21 2.44 8.02
C VAL A 16 4.66 2.58 6.60
N ASP A 17 5.36 3.27 5.70
CA ASP A 17 4.99 3.38 4.29
C ASP A 17 4.92 2.04 3.57
N SER A 18 5.76 1.10 4.01
CA SER A 18 5.76 -0.28 3.49
C SER A 18 5.00 -1.22 4.41
N ALA A 19 5.26 -1.17 5.72
CA ALA A 19 4.77 -2.15 6.67
C ALA A 19 3.25 -2.06 6.85
N GLY A 20 2.68 -0.85 6.92
CA GLY A 20 1.22 -0.69 7.11
C GLY A 20 0.41 -1.33 5.98
N PRO A 21 0.63 -0.95 4.71
CA PRO A 21 -0.03 -1.60 3.58
C PRO A 21 0.26 -3.10 3.48
N ALA A 22 1.51 -3.53 3.70
CA ALA A 22 1.89 -4.94 3.61
C ALA A 22 1.23 -5.80 4.69
N ASP A 23 1.18 -5.35 5.94
CA ASP A 23 0.56 -6.07 7.05
C ASP A 23 -0.96 -6.18 6.89
N LEU A 24 -1.62 -5.16 6.32
CA LEU A 24 -3.03 -5.24 5.95
C LEU A 24 -3.27 -6.33 4.91
N LEU A 25 -2.45 -6.37 3.84
CA LEU A 25 -2.56 -7.39 2.80
C LEU A 25 -2.22 -8.79 3.33
N CYS A 26 -1.22 -8.91 4.20
CA CYS A 26 -0.88 -10.15 4.89
C CYS A 26 -2.07 -10.66 5.72
N SER A 27 -2.72 -9.77 6.48
CA SER A 27 -3.91 -10.09 7.27
C SER A 27 -5.13 -10.46 6.42
N ALA A 28 -5.17 -10.02 5.17
CA ALA A 28 -6.19 -10.39 4.20
C ALA A 28 -5.94 -11.73 3.50
N SER A 29 -4.78 -12.36 3.73
CA SER A 29 -4.44 -13.62 3.06
C SER A 29 -5.38 -14.75 3.46
N LYS A 30 -5.62 -15.68 2.54
CA LYS A 30 -6.42 -16.88 2.81
C LYS A 30 -5.84 -17.69 3.98
N GLY A 31 -4.53 -17.85 4.08
CA GLY A 31 -3.86 -18.46 5.23
C GLY A 31 -4.12 -17.73 6.55
N ALA A 32 -4.09 -16.38 6.55
CA ALA A 32 -4.43 -15.59 7.73
C ALA A 32 -5.90 -15.79 8.13
N LEU A 33 -6.85 -15.71 7.17
CA LEU A 33 -8.27 -15.90 7.47
C LEU A 33 -8.59 -17.31 7.97
N GLN A 34 -7.88 -18.33 7.48
CA GLN A 34 -8.01 -19.71 7.98
C GLN A 34 -7.57 -19.82 9.44
N THR A 35 -6.49 -19.15 9.83
CA THR A 35 -6.01 -19.08 11.22
C THR A 35 -7.00 -18.29 12.10
N ILE A 36 -7.48 -17.14 11.61
CA ILE A 36 -8.43 -16.30 12.36
C ILE A 36 -9.75 -17.03 12.61
N ARG A 37 -10.17 -17.91 11.69
CA ARG A 37 -11.37 -18.74 11.82
C ARG A 37 -11.36 -19.64 13.07
N GLU A 38 -10.20 -19.87 13.69
CA GLU A 38 -10.10 -20.59 14.97
C GLU A 38 -10.68 -19.78 16.16
N TYR A 39 -10.73 -18.46 16.05
CA TYR A 39 -11.15 -17.55 17.13
C TYR A 39 -12.48 -16.86 16.88
N VAL A 40 -12.81 -16.60 15.61
CA VAL A 40 -14.04 -15.92 15.20
C VAL A 40 -14.64 -16.62 13.97
N PRO A 41 -15.98 -16.69 13.85
CA PRO A 41 -16.60 -17.35 12.70
C PRO A 41 -16.36 -16.57 11.41
N ILE A 42 -15.82 -17.25 10.40
CA ILE A 42 -15.61 -16.72 9.04
C ILE A 42 -16.18 -17.73 8.03
N ASP A 43 -17.07 -17.26 7.16
CA ASP A 43 -17.71 -18.09 6.13
C ASP A 43 -16.69 -18.54 5.07
N ASP A 44 -16.85 -19.77 4.58
CA ASP A 44 -15.96 -20.36 3.57
C ASP A 44 -15.91 -19.56 2.27
N GLU A 45 -17.01 -18.87 1.92
CA GLU A 45 -17.06 -17.98 0.75
C GLU A 45 -16.13 -16.78 0.87
N VAL A 46 -15.96 -16.24 2.08
CA VAL A 46 -15.04 -15.13 2.37
C VAL A 46 -13.60 -15.62 2.21
N ILE A 47 -13.28 -16.78 2.81
CA ILE A 47 -11.96 -17.40 2.69
C ILE A 47 -11.65 -17.75 1.23
N ALA A 48 -12.64 -18.20 0.46
CA ALA A 48 -12.45 -18.56 -0.95
C ALA A 48 -12.02 -17.36 -1.81
N ARG A 49 -12.57 -16.15 -1.53
CA ARG A 49 -12.24 -14.89 -2.21
C ARG A 49 -10.93 -14.26 -1.74
N ALA A 50 -10.47 -14.61 -0.54
CA ALA A 50 -9.25 -14.06 0.04
C ALA A 50 -8.02 -14.34 -0.85
N PRO A 51 -7.18 -13.32 -1.11
CA PRO A 51 -5.96 -13.46 -1.90
C PRO A 51 -4.89 -14.29 -1.17
N GLU A 52 -3.83 -14.63 -1.88
CA GLU A 52 -2.56 -15.06 -1.30
C GLU A 52 -1.47 -14.14 -1.86
N PHE A 53 -0.45 -13.84 -1.05
CA PHE A 53 0.64 -12.94 -1.44
C PHE A 53 2.00 -13.60 -1.25
N VAL A 54 2.92 -13.30 -2.17
CA VAL A 54 4.35 -13.53 -1.97
C VAL A 54 5.03 -12.17 -2.00
N PHE A 55 5.61 -11.77 -0.87
CA PHE A 55 6.26 -10.48 -0.72
C PHE A 55 7.73 -10.54 -1.11
N HIS A 56 8.16 -9.57 -1.91
CA HIS A 56 9.54 -9.44 -2.37
C HIS A 56 10.10 -8.09 -1.94
N HIS A 57 11.14 -8.09 -1.11
CA HIS A 57 11.89 -6.88 -0.75
C HIS A 57 13.07 -6.74 -1.72
N ILE A 58 13.01 -5.74 -2.60
CA ILE A 58 13.80 -5.69 -3.84
C ILE A 58 14.85 -4.58 -3.77
N SER A 59 16.12 -4.96 -3.91
CA SER A 59 17.26 -4.05 -3.89
C SER A 59 18.23 -4.35 -5.04
N PRO A 60 19.16 -3.46 -5.42
CA PRO A 60 20.21 -3.77 -6.40
C PRO A 60 21.15 -4.90 -5.97
N THR A 61 21.32 -5.12 -4.65
CA THR A 61 22.11 -6.20 -4.04
C THR A 61 21.35 -6.82 -2.87
N LEU A 62 21.82 -7.96 -2.33
CA LEU A 62 21.26 -8.58 -1.12
C LEU A 62 21.87 -8.02 0.18
N ASP A 63 22.68 -6.98 0.11
CA ASP A 63 23.25 -6.35 1.29
C ASP A 63 22.14 -5.73 2.15
N PRO A 64 22.26 -5.75 3.49
CA PRO A 64 21.28 -5.10 4.36
C PRO A 64 21.12 -3.62 4.03
N VAL A 65 19.87 -3.18 3.86
CA VAL A 65 19.50 -1.81 3.54
C VAL A 65 19.02 -1.09 4.79
N ASP A 66 19.59 0.08 5.09
CA ASP A 66 19.07 0.98 6.13
C ASP A 66 17.72 1.57 5.71
N LEU A 67 16.73 1.45 6.58
CA LEU A 67 15.45 2.13 6.43
C LEU A 67 15.54 3.56 6.99
N GLY A 68 14.72 4.45 6.45
CA GLY A 68 14.78 5.89 6.74
C GLY A 68 14.25 6.27 8.13
N THR A 69 13.59 5.36 8.85
CA THR A 69 13.10 5.58 10.21
C THR A 69 13.34 4.37 11.11
N LEU A 70 13.16 4.55 12.43
CA LEU A 70 13.26 3.51 13.47
C LEU A 70 14.65 2.87 13.68
N GLY A 71 15.67 3.29 12.92
CA GLY A 71 17.01 2.70 13.03
C GLY A 71 17.06 1.23 12.60
N MET A 72 16.13 0.82 11.73
CA MET A 72 16.00 -0.56 11.25
C MET A 72 16.78 -0.79 9.96
N LYS A 73 17.20 -2.03 9.76
CA LYS A 73 17.67 -2.54 8.47
C LYS A 73 16.73 -3.64 7.98
N ILE A 74 16.66 -3.81 6.67
CA ILE A 74 16.02 -4.96 6.03
C ILE A 74 17.03 -5.70 5.17
N VAL A 75 16.95 -7.04 5.18
CA VAL A 75 17.69 -7.87 4.23
C VAL A 75 16.78 -8.09 3.02
N PRO A 76 17.15 -7.62 1.82
CA PRO A 76 16.38 -7.86 0.60
C PRO A 76 16.16 -9.36 0.37
N THR A 77 14.98 -9.76 -0.09
CA THR A 77 14.67 -11.17 -0.40
C THR A 77 15.03 -11.54 -1.83
N THR A 78 15.20 -10.54 -2.71
CA THR A 78 15.63 -10.72 -4.09
C THR A 78 16.35 -9.47 -4.59
N THR A 79 17.14 -9.63 -5.65
CA THR A 79 17.72 -8.50 -6.38
C THR A 79 16.78 -8.01 -7.48
N VAL A 80 17.01 -6.81 -8.03
CA VAL A 80 16.28 -6.30 -9.21
C VAL A 80 16.45 -7.20 -10.44
N ASP A 81 17.58 -7.90 -10.57
CA ASP A 81 17.89 -8.73 -11.73
C ASP A 81 17.27 -10.13 -11.62
N GLU A 82 17.04 -10.61 -10.39
CA GLU A 82 16.53 -11.95 -10.10
C GLU A 82 15.06 -11.94 -9.67
N CYS A 83 14.45 -10.77 -9.45
CA CYS A 83 13.07 -10.70 -8.97
C CYS A 83 12.12 -11.33 -10.00
N PRO A 84 11.10 -12.10 -9.54
CA PRO A 84 10.10 -12.63 -10.44
C PRO A 84 9.30 -11.48 -11.07
N GLU A 85 8.53 -11.81 -12.09
CA GLU A 85 7.54 -10.87 -12.60
C GLU A 85 6.52 -10.54 -11.49
N LEU A 86 6.42 -9.26 -11.16
CA LEU A 86 5.56 -8.76 -10.09
C LEU A 86 4.18 -8.46 -10.62
N ASP A 87 3.13 -8.65 -9.82
CA ASP A 87 1.77 -8.19 -10.12
C ASP A 87 1.55 -6.77 -9.60
N ILE A 88 2.11 -6.48 -8.42
CA ILE A 88 2.00 -5.20 -7.73
C ILE A 88 3.39 -4.74 -7.30
N LEU A 89 3.68 -3.46 -7.46
CA LEU A 89 4.89 -2.81 -6.97
C LEU A 89 4.54 -1.68 -6.00
N LEU A 90 5.05 -1.74 -4.78
CA LEU A 90 4.96 -0.67 -3.78
C LEU A 90 6.25 0.14 -3.76
N VAL A 91 6.13 1.46 -3.97
CA VAL A 91 7.23 2.41 -3.84
C VAL A 91 6.98 3.29 -2.61
N ALA A 92 7.70 2.98 -1.54
CA ALA A 92 7.62 3.69 -0.27
C ALA A 92 8.39 5.03 -0.30
N GLY A 93 8.02 5.97 0.57
CA GLY A 93 8.58 7.32 0.58
C GLY A 93 9.90 7.47 1.34
N PRO A 94 10.98 7.96 0.71
CA PRO A 94 12.21 8.35 1.37
C PRO A 94 12.25 9.84 1.71
N HIS A 95 13.29 10.28 2.43
CA HIS A 95 13.58 11.70 2.59
C HIS A 95 14.16 12.29 1.28
N LEU A 96 13.37 13.10 0.56
CA LEU A 96 13.72 13.56 -0.78
C LEU A 96 15.01 14.40 -0.86
N GLY A 97 15.37 15.13 0.20
CA GLY A 97 16.54 16.02 0.20
C GLY A 97 17.88 15.31 0.11
N SER A 98 17.95 14.03 0.49
CA SER A 98 19.17 13.22 0.50
C SER A 98 19.04 11.92 -0.29
N PHE A 99 17.88 11.65 -0.87
CA PHE A 99 17.60 10.41 -1.58
C PHE A 99 18.01 10.50 -3.05
N ASN A 100 18.69 9.45 -3.52
CA ASN A 100 18.97 9.24 -4.93
C ASN A 100 18.48 7.85 -5.35
N LEU A 101 17.64 7.80 -6.38
CA LEU A 101 17.10 6.54 -6.89
C LEU A 101 18.18 5.78 -7.67
N SER A 102 18.34 4.49 -7.38
CA SER A 102 19.27 3.66 -8.15
C SER A 102 18.79 3.52 -9.61
N PRO A 103 19.69 3.48 -10.61
CA PRO A 103 19.30 3.27 -12.01
C PRO A 103 18.50 1.97 -12.21
N LYS A 104 18.89 0.90 -11.50
CA LYS A 104 18.18 -0.40 -11.55
C LYS A 104 16.74 -0.28 -11.07
N HIS A 105 16.49 0.43 -9.95
CA HIS A 105 15.13 0.68 -9.48
C HIS A 105 14.33 1.55 -10.44
N ALA A 106 14.94 2.59 -11.00
CA ALA A 106 14.29 3.45 -11.99
C ALA A 106 13.83 2.64 -13.22
N ASP A 107 14.67 1.73 -13.72
CA ASP A 107 14.35 0.89 -14.86
C ASP A 107 13.29 -0.16 -14.53
N LEU A 108 13.30 -0.73 -13.31
CA LEU A 108 12.24 -1.63 -12.85
C LEU A 108 10.89 -0.91 -12.81
N ILE A 109 10.82 0.31 -12.25
CA ILE A 109 9.58 1.12 -12.22
C ILE A 109 9.07 1.36 -13.64
N ARG A 110 9.94 1.81 -14.56
CA ARG A 110 9.57 2.06 -15.96
C ARG A 110 8.99 0.83 -16.64
N ARG A 111 9.67 -0.32 -16.52
CA ARG A 111 9.23 -1.59 -17.12
C ARG A 111 7.90 -2.07 -16.53
N HIS A 112 7.75 -2.00 -15.21
CA HIS A 112 6.54 -2.44 -14.51
C HIS A 112 5.32 -1.58 -14.89
N VAL A 113 5.50 -0.26 -14.93
CA VAL A 113 4.45 0.66 -15.39
C VAL A 113 4.11 0.44 -16.86
N ALA A 114 5.11 0.27 -17.73
CA ALA A 114 4.90 0.03 -19.17
C ALA A 114 4.17 -1.29 -19.44
N ALA A 115 4.33 -2.30 -18.59
CA ALA A 115 3.58 -3.55 -18.63
C ALA A 115 2.12 -3.40 -18.15
N GLY A 116 1.69 -2.21 -17.75
CA GLY A 116 0.32 -1.95 -17.29
C GLY A 116 0.02 -2.47 -15.88
N LYS A 117 1.06 -2.84 -15.12
CA LYS A 117 0.91 -3.46 -13.81
C LYS A 117 0.77 -2.44 -12.69
N LEU A 118 0.12 -2.86 -11.62
CA LEU A 118 -0.27 -1.96 -10.54
C LEU A 118 0.96 -1.44 -9.79
N VAL A 119 1.02 -0.13 -9.61
CA VAL A 119 1.97 0.55 -8.75
C VAL A 119 1.21 1.26 -7.64
N PHE A 120 1.56 0.94 -6.40
CA PHE A 120 1.22 1.75 -5.24
C PHE A 120 2.38 2.66 -4.89
N THR A 121 2.09 3.91 -4.57
CA THR A 121 3.06 4.78 -3.93
C THR A 121 2.51 5.29 -2.61
N THR A 122 3.39 5.44 -1.62
CA THR A 122 3.05 6.02 -0.33
C THR A 122 3.93 7.23 -0.05
N CYS A 123 3.40 8.25 0.61
CA CYS A 123 4.19 9.42 1.00
C CYS A 123 4.91 10.04 -0.20
N THR A 124 6.20 10.30 -0.08
CA THR A 124 7.10 10.78 -1.12
C THR A 124 7.47 9.72 -2.17
N GLY A 125 6.94 8.50 -2.08
CA GLY A 125 7.12 7.45 -3.09
C GLY A 125 6.57 7.86 -4.45
N ALA A 126 5.53 8.69 -4.49
CA ALA A 126 5.03 9.29 -5.73
C ALA A 126 6.10 10.11 -6.44
N SER A 127 6.92 10.84 -5.67
CA SER A 127 8.05 11.63 -6.18
C SER A 127 9.19 10.75 -6.68
N VAL A 128 9.43 9.60 -6.05
CA VAL A 128 10.37 8.58 -6.56
C VAL A 128 9.90 8.10 -7.93
N VAL A 129 8.63 7.75 -8.08
CA VAL A 129 8.05 7.34 -9.36
C VAL A 129 8.10 8.48 -10.38
N ALA A 130 7.78 9.73 -9.98
CA ALA A 130 7.86 10.90 -10.84
C ALA A 130 9.28 11.14 -11.41
N SER A 131 10.32 10.88 -10.62
CA SER A 131 11.72 11.00 -11.06
C SER A 131 12.09 10.10 -12.24
N THR A 132 11.30 9.06 -12.52
CA THR A 132 11.51 8.16 -13.67
C THR A 132 10.85 8.65 -14.96
N GLY A 133 10.02 9.70 -14.88
CA GLY A 133 9.25 10.30 -15.98
C GLY A 133 7.89 9.65 -16.24
N VAL A 134 7.56 8.54 -15.58
CA VAL A 134 6.32 7.78 -15.88
C VAL A 134 5.02 8.46 -15.40
N LEU A 135 5.14 9.46 -14.52
CA LEU A 135 4.00 10.30 -14.08
C LEU A 135 3.82 11.57 -14.91
N ASP A 136 4.69 11.87 -15.89
CA ASP A 136 4.54 13.05 -16.74
C ASP A 136 3.16 13.03 -17.43
N GLY A 137 2.38 14.10 -17.23
CA GLY A 137 1.02 14.26 -17.75
C GLY A 137 -0.09 13.50 -16.99
N ARG A 138 0.25 12.71 -15.96
CA ARG A 138 -0.72 11.95 -15.16
C ARG A 138 -1.17 12.73 -13.92
N ARG A 139 -2.38 12.48 -13.46
CA ARG A 139 -2.85 12.97 -12.15
C ARG A 139 -2.24 12.13 -11.04
N ALA A 140 -1.70 12.78 -10.03
CA ALA A 140 -1.09 12.13 -8.87
C ALA A 140 -1.20 13.00 -7.62
N THR A 141 -1.05 12.39 -6.45
CA THR A 141 -0.84 13.07 -5.17
C THR A 141 0.44 12.57 -4.51
N VAL A 142 0.89 13.29 -3.50
CA VAL A 142 2.08 13.01 -2.69
C VAL A 142 1.79 13.48 -1.27
N ASN A 143 2.67 13.21 -0.32
CA ASN A 143 2.53 13.72 1.04
C ASN A 143 2.26 15.23 1.07
N ASN A 144 1.31 15.63 1.91
CA ASN A 144 0.85 17.01 2.06
C ASN A 144 1.98 17.99 2.42
N ILE A 145 2.97 17.55 3.22
CA ILE A 145 4.11 18.38 3.64
C ILE A 145 5.05 18.62 2.44
N GLU A 146 5.32 17.58 1.65
CA GLU A 146 6.22 17.61 0.50
C GLU A 146 5.51 17.97 -0.82
N TYR A 147 4.22 18.31 -0.79
CA TYR A 147 3.41 18.57 -1.97
C TYR A 147 3.99 19.68 -2.85
N GLU A 148 4.22 20.87 -2.29
CA GLU A 148 4.78 21.99 -3.03
C GLU A 148 6.23 21.76 -3.48
N TYR A 149 7.00 20.99 -2.72
CA TYR A 149 8.37 20.62 -3.10
C TYR A 149 8.36 19.71 -4.33
N SER A 150 7.51 18.68 -4.30
CA SER A 150 7.36 17.71 -5.40
C SER A 150 6.79 18.37 -6.66
N ARG A 151 5.81 19.26 -6.51
CA ARG A 151 5.23 20.04 -7.62
C ARG A 151 6.27 20.90 -8.34
N LYS A 152 7.25 21.45 -7.62
CA LYS A 152 8.34 22.24 -8.19
C LYS A 152 9.38 21.39 -8.92
N LEU A 153 9.74 20.24 -8.36
CA LEU A 153 10.75 19.35 -8.95
C LEU A 153 10.24 18.58 -10.17
N TRP A 154 8.98 18.15 -10.14
CA TRP A 154 8.34 17.39 -11.23
C TRP A 154 7.08 18.12 -11.74
N PRO A 155 7.24 19.28 -12.40
CA PRO A 155 6.13 20.15 -12.80
C PRO A 155 5.29 19.58 -13.95
N LYS A 156 5.75 18.51 -14.61
CA LYS A 156 5.00 17.83 -15.68
C LYS A 156 3.94 16.89 -15.14
N VAL A 157 3.99 16.52 -13.86
CA VAL A 157 2.95 15.72 -13.21
C VAL A 157 1.80 16.64 -12.83
N ASN A 158 0.56 16.21 -13.09
CA ASN A 158 -0.64 16.95 -12.71
C ASN A 158 -0.95 16.69 -11.23
N TRP A 159 -0.11 17.24 -10.34
CA TRP A 159 -0.26 17.12 -8.90
C TRP A 159 -1.59 17.70 -8.41
N THR A 160 -2.27 16.99 -7.53
CA THR A 160 -3.48 17.42 -6.81
C THR A 160 -3.43 16.92 -5.38
N ASN A 161 -3.99 17.70 -4.45
CA ASN A 161 -4.18 17.33 -3.04
C ASN A 161 -5.67 17.32 -2.66
N GLU A 162 -6.56 17.24 -3.66
CA GLU A 162 -8.03 17.20 -3.47
C GLU A 162 -8.48 15.97 -2.69
N LYS A 163 -7.72 14.87 -2.77
CA LYS A 163 -8.03 13.57 -2.18
C LYS A 163 -6.82 12.97 -1.48
N LYS A 164 -7.07 12.03 -0.58
CA LYS A 164 -6.03 11.27 0.14
C LYS A 164 -5.22 10.33 -0.74
N TRP A 165 -5.78 9.90 -1.86
CA TRP A 165 -5.08 9.18 -2.90
C TRP A 165 -5.70 9.50 -4.26
N ILE A 166 -4.93 9.23 -5.31
CA ILE A 166 -5.35 9.41 -6.69
C ILE A 166 -5.08 8.10 -7.44
N ILE A 167 -6.07 7.69 -8.23
CA ILE A 167 -5.99 6.53 -9.12
C ILE A 167 -5.96 7.06 -10.55
N ASP A 168 -4.84 6.83 -11.26
CA ASP A 168 -4.68 7.16 -12.69
C ASP A 168 -4.17 5.91 -13.43
N GLY A 169 -5.11 5.13 -13.95
CA GLY A 169 -4.85 3.84 -14.59
C GLY A 169 -4.23 2.84 -13.61
N ASN A 170 -3.03 2.35 -13.94
CA ASN A 170 -2.30 1.38 -13.13
C ASN A 170 -1.38 2.02 -12.07
N ILE A 171 -1.42 3.34 -11.87
CA ILE A 171 -0.62 4.03 -10.86
C ILE A 171 -1.55 4.65 -9.82
N TRP A 172 -1.39 4.20 -8.58
CA TRP A 172 -2.19 4.59 -7.43
C TRP A 172 -1.27 5.29 -6.44
N THR A 173 -1.46 6.60 -6.30
CA THR A 173 -0.60 7.41 -5.43
C THR A 173 -1.35 7.80 -4.16
N GLY A 174 -0.87 7.37 -3.00
CA GLY A 174 -1.40 7.78 -1.70
C GLY A 174 -0.58 8.90 -1.07
N SER A 175 -1.24 9.92 -0.53
CA SER A 175 -0.60 11.13 0.00
C SER A 175 0.32 10.81 1.17
N GLY A 176 -0.19 10.57 2.38
CA GLY A 176 0.62 10.18 3.55
C GLY A 176 0.66 8.67 3.77
N ALA A 177 1.52 8.18 4.67
CA ALA A 177 1.67 6.74 4.95
C ALA A 177 0.33 6.04 5.27
N VAL A 178 -0.42 6.57 6.24
CA VAL A 178 -1.71 5.99 6.66
C VAL A 178 -2.78 6.21 5.59
N ALA A 179 -2.74 7.31 4.84
CA ALA A 179 -3.64 7.53 3.71
C ALA A 179 -3.38 6.52 2.57
N ALA A 180 -2.14 6.08 2.39
CA ALA A 180 -1.81 5.04 1.43
C ALA A 180 -2.20 3.64 1.94
N MET A 181 -2.18 3.40 3.25
CA MET A 181 -2.80 2.21 3.84
C MET A 181 -4.32 2.19 3.63
N ASP A 182 -5.00 3.34 3.77
CA ASP A 182 -6.43 3.49 3.42
C ASP A 182 -6.67 3.18 1.92
N MET A 183 -5.80 3.67 1.04
CA MET A 183 -5.85 3.37 -0.40
C MET A 183 -5.71 1.88 -0.70
N VAL A 184 -4.81 1.16 -0.01
CA VAL A 184 -4.66 -0.29 -0.17
C VAL A 184 -5.86 -1.05 0.43
N ALA A 185 -6.45 -0.55 1.51
CA ALA A 185 -7.73 -1.06 2.01
C ALA A 185 -8.85 -0.89 0.97
N HIS A 186 -8.90 0.26 0.29
CA HIS A 186 -9.83 0.48 -0.82
C HIS A 186 -9.58 -0.53 -1.96
N TRP A 187 -8.33 -0.73 -2.39
CA TRP A 187 -8.01 -1.75 -3.38
C TRP A 187 -8.48 -3.15 -2.95
N LEU A 188 -8.21 -3.53 -1.70
CA LEU A 188 -8.61 -4.84 -1.17
C LEU A 188 -10.13 -5.03 -1.20
N LYS A 189 -10.89 -4.01 -0.77
CA LYS A 189 -12.35 -4.03 -0.82
C LYS A 189 -12.86 -4.21 -2.25
N GLU A 190 -12.37 -3.42 -3.21
CA GLU A 190 -12.87 -3.45 -4.58
C GLU A 190 -12.55 -4.78 -5.30
N ASN A 191 -11.45 -5.45 -4.93
CA ASN A 191 -11.00 -6.67 -5.59
C ASN A 191 -11.44 -7.97 -4.87
N HIS A 192 -11.62 -7.93 -3.55
CA HIS A 192 -11.87 -9.13 -2.73
C HIS A 192 -13.13 -9.04 -1.87
N GLY A 193 -13.76 -7.87 -1.77
CA GLY A 193 -15.00 -7.65 -1.03
C GLY A 193 -14.78 -6.97 0.33
N MET A 194 -15.86 -6.34 0.81
CA MET A 194 -15.87 -5.65 2.11
C MET A 194 -15.67 -6.61 3.29
N ASP A 195 -16.18 -7.83 3.19
CA ASP A 195 -16.04 -8.87 4.20
C ASP A 195 -14.59 -9.31 4.40
N VAL A 196 -13.83 -9.53 3.32
CA VAL A 196 -12.40 -9.81 3.38
C VAL A 196 -11.66 -8.64 4.03
N LEU A 197 -11.96 -7.40 3.64
CA LEU A 197 -11.36 -6.21 4.24
C LEU A 197 -11.67 -6.12 5.74
N ILE A 198 -12.92 -6.37 6.17
CA ILE A 198 -13.32 -6.34 7.59
C ILE A 198 -12.49 -7.36 8.38
N GLN A 199 -12.32 -8.59 7.88
CA GLN A 199 -11.52 -9.59 8.57
C GLN A 199 -10.04 -9.22 8.63
N ALA A 200 -9.48 -8.72 7.52
CA ALA A 200 -8.10 -8.27 7.44
C ALA A 200 -7.80 -7.11 8.39
N ALA A 201 -8.74 -6.18 8.54
CA ALA A 201 -8.58 -5.01 9.38
C ALA A 201 -8.79 -5.33 10.88
N ALA A 202 -9.58 -6.36 11.20
CA ALA A 202 -9.90 -6.74 12.57
C ALA A 202 -8.68 -7.17 13.38
N THR A 203 -7.69 -7.85 12.77
CA THR A 203 -6.45 -8.25 13.46
C THR A 203 -5.54 -7.07 13.79
N LEU A 204 -5.70 -5.97 13.07
CA LEU A 204 -4.91 -4.75 13.22
C LEU A 204 -5.62 -3.67 14.04
N ASP A 205 -6.87 -3.92 14.46
CA ASP A 205 -7.77 -2.92 15.06
C ASP A 205 -7.80 -1.63 14.22
N TYR A 206 -8.04 -1.80 12.92
CA TYR A 206 -7.90 -0.75 11.92
C TYR A 206 -9.25 -0.36 11.30
N GLU A 207 -9.60 0.92 11.34
CA GLU A 207 -10.69 1.47 10.53
C GLU A 207 -10.18 2.28 9.35
N PRO A 208 -10.38 1.82 8.10
CA PRO A 208 -9.97 2.58 6.93
C PRO A 208 -10.88 3.79 6.71
N ARG A 209 -10.27 4.87 6.24
CA ARG A 209 -10.95 6.09 5.78
C ARG A 209 -11.19 6.02 4.27
N ASP A 210 -12.17 6.77 3.78
CA ASP A 210 -12.36 6.99 2.34
C ASP A 210 -11.34 8.02 1.79
N ASP A 211 -11.45 8.31 0.49
CA ASP A 211 -10.55 9.21 -0.23
C ASP A 211 -10.72 10.68 0.19
N ASP A 212 -11.86 11.03 0.79
CA ASP A 212 -12.10 12.31 1.48
C ASP A 212 -11.57 12.31 2.92
N GLY A 213 -11.16 11.15 3.43
CA GLY A 213 -10.61 10.99 4.76
C GLY A 213 -11.62 10.77 5.86
N LEU A 214 -12.86 10.45 5.51
CA LEU A 214 -13.95 10.17 6.42
C LEU A 214 -14.03 8.69 6.74
N PHE A 215 -14.45 8.35 7.96
CA PHE A 215 -14.65 6.96 8.39
C PHE A 215 -16.00 6.41 7.91
N THR A 216 -16.20 6.37 6.59
CA THR A 216 -17.45 5.92 5.95
C THR A 216 -17.33 4.53 5.31
N VAL A 217 -16.12 3.99 5.26
CA VAL A 217 -15.84 2.70 4.61
C VAL A 217 -16.53 1.56 5.34
N PHE A 218 -16.35 1.46 6.66
CA PHE A 218 -17.04 0.47 7.47
C PHE A 218 -18.43 0.95 7.91
N PRO A 219 -19.44 0.06 7.90
CA PRO A 219 -20.77 0.39 8.38
C PRO A 219 -20.74 0.92 9.81
N GLN A 220 -21.33 2.10 10.00
CA GLN A 220 -21.49 2.70 11.32
C GLN A 220 -22.50 1.89 12.14
N ARG A 221 -22.21 1.71 13.43
CA ARG A 221 -23.04 0.93 14.35
C ARG A 221 -23.59 1.81 15.46
N PHE A 222 -24.82 1.53 15.86
CA PHE A 222 -25.52 2.27 16.91
C PHE A 222 -26.19 1.29 17.88
N ASN A 223 -26.21 1.64 19.17
CA ASN A 223 -26.95 0.87 20.18
C ASN A 223 -28.46 1.18 20.15
N SER A 224 -29.24 0.53 21.00
CA SER A 224 -30.70 0.74 21.10
C SER A 224 -31.11 2.15 21.52
N ARG A 225 -30.20 2.94 22.09
CA ARG A 225 -30.41 4.36 22.46
C ARG A 225 -30.02 5.33 21.35
N GLY A 226 -29.48 4.84 20.24
CA GLY A 226 -28.98 5.65 19.13
C GLY A 226 -27.55 6.18 19.33
N ASP A 227 -26.83 5.75 20.36
CA ASP A 227 -25.42 6.13 20.53
C ASP A 227 -24.56 5.36 19.54
N LYS A 228 -23.60 6.03 18.88
CA LYS A 228 -22.60 5.37 18.04
C LYS A 228 -21.72 4.47 18.92
N ILE A 229 -21.52 3.23 18.47
CA ILE A 229 -20.68 2.22 19.11
C ILE A 229 -19.57 1.76 18.16
N SER A 230 -18.63 0.95 18.67
CA SER A 230 -17.52 0.41 17.86
C SER A 230 -18.03 -0.22 16.56
N THR A 231 -17.36 0.10 15.46
CA THR A 231 -17.56 -0.51 14.14
C THR A 231 -17.27 -2.00 14.16
N HIS A 232 -16.37 -2.45 15.05
CA HIS A 232 -16.01 -3.85 15.20
C HIS A 232 -16.99 -4.62 16.10
N VAL A 233 -17.45 -5.77 15.61
CA VAL A 233 -18.22 -6.74 16.39
C VAL A 233 -17.27 -7.86 16.80
N PHE A 234 -16.84 -7.87 18.06
CA PHE A 234 -16.10 -9.01 18.59
C PHE A 234 -17.08 -10.16 18.88
N ARG A 235 -17.20 -11.12 17.94
CA ARG A 235 -17.97 -12.35 18.14
C ARG A 235 -17.00 -13.47 18.46
N TYR A 236 -16.90 -13.80 19.73
CA TYR A 236 -16.09 -14.93 20.19
C TYR A 236 -16.90 -16.22 20.11
N HIS A 237 -16.18 -17.33 19.88
CA HIS A 237 -16.73 -18.68 20.05
C HIS A 237 -17.01 -19.01 21.52
#